data_AF-A0A950YFC1-F1
#
_entry.id   AF-A0A950YFC1-F1
#
_cell.length_a   1.000
_cell.length_b   1.000
_cell.length_c   1.000
_cell.angle_alpha   90.00
_cell.angle_beta   90.00
_cell.angle_gamma   90.00
#
_symmetry.space_group_name_H-M   'P 1'
#
loop_
_entity.id
_entity.type
_entity.pdbx_description
1 polymer ?
#
loop_
_entity_poly.entity_id
_entity_poly.type
_entity_poly.pdbx_seq_one_letter_code
_entity_poly.pdbx_strand_id
1 'polypeptide(L)'
;MLERRFAVMHRSSSPKGTRRRSRIVLLSGSVTGLATALLLAIVGMGALAAAAPKHHHRARGADAVSGSGGGLGQLSGLLPRGHLTEESAIQVNLSNETVRLPLYPGDAPVPGHPGQTERVWYVLLDASDAGLAKDLGVNYAPKLANIAIGDPAAVQTVTLDNPSPDQNKFGPAVVHFQGAPDFSPTRTAVPGPTGFPLKSFSPGAVAGPGYSPFIKIAGSDVVYSAPIVATGDGPFDVVHHTNTGDRVLNVHIAGPSAPGQFNESYADLLFVKGFDAGRPIVYISTDAGQPLTAVLERATYVPALNDAAFNGGDDFLGSARERLFGFINGQTGADNPQAQGFQHLVLDGHASEDASLANTALIDALRHGGDLLNVFGDFPTLSDPRHADAYSPLWDAQLGLWTDKAVKAGLNTRQIDEVQVFNLAATRPDLLTGVNPATGQPAPYGSVGVDINCAVIGWTGAKPPLANLADPAPNSQFPPR
;
A
#
# COMPACT_ATOMS: atom_id res chain seq x y z
N MET A 1 36.06 49.38 -35.95
CA MET A 1 36.80 49.62 -34.70
C MET A 1 36.19 48.66 -33.68
N LEU A 2 36.90 47.60 -33.26
CA LEU A 2 37.88 47.57 -32.15
C LEU A 2 37.25 48.06 -30.82
N GLU A 3 37.39 47.38 -29.68
CA GLU A 3 38.38 46.35 -29.33
C GLU A 3 37.90 45.33 -28.27
N ARG A 4 38.63 44.22 -28.10
CA ARG A 4 38.41 43.19 -27.05
C ARG A 4 39.29 43.48 -25.81
N ARG A 5 38.96 42.89 -24.64
CA ARG A 5 39.93 42.13 -23.83
C ARG A 5 39.31 41.24 -22.74
N PHE A 6 40.07 40.22 -22.37
CA PHE A 6 39.73 39.13 -21.44
C PHE A 6 40.00 39.49 -19.96
N ALA A 7 39.39 38.73 -19.04
CA ALA A 7 39.82 38.62 -17.64
C ALA A 7 40.27 37.19 -17.32
N VAL A 8 41.46 37.06 -16.71
CA VAL A 8 41.98 35.84 -16.07
C VAL A 8 42.82 36.29 -14.88
N MET A 9 42.55 35.79 -13.67
CA MET A 9 43.55 35.80 -12.61
C MET A 9 43.30 34.71 -11.56
N HIS A 10 44.38 34.11 -11.07
CA HIS A 10 44.36 33.00 -10.12
C HIS A 10 45.69 32.99 -9.34
N ARG A 11 45.68 32.44 -8.10
CA ARG A 11 46.84 32.23 -7.18
C ARG A 11 47.44 33.49 -6.52
N SER A 12 48.06 33.42 -5.33
CA SER A 12 48.06 32.45 -4.21
C SER A 12 48.95 32.95 -3.05
N SER A 13 48.76 32.49 -1.81
CA SER A 13 49.86 32.42 -0.82
C SER A 13 49.67 31.30 0.23
N SER A 14 50.79 30.66 0.60
CA SER A 14 50.98 29.60 1.63
C SER A 14 51.40 30.24 3.00
N PRO A 15 51.86 29.59 4.12
CA PRO A 15 52.69 28.35 4.22
C PRO A 15 52.59 27.44 5.50
N LYS A 16 53.50 26.42 5.58
CA LYS A 16 53.90 25.52 6.72
C LYS A 16 53.00 24.26 6.96
N GLY A 17 53.46 23.07 7.40
CA GLY A 17 54.78 22.48 7.70
C GLY A 17 54.77 21.57 8.97
N THR A 18 55.48 20.43 9.16
CA THR A 18 56.39 19.59 8.31
C THR A 18 56.68 18.18 8.94
N ARG A 19 56.85 17.13 8.11
CA ARG A 19 57.61 15.83 8.32
C ARG A 19 57.33 14.88 9.52
N ARG A 20 57.11 13.57 9.22
CA ARG A 20 57.79 12.35 9.79
C ARG A 20 57.42 11.12 8.93
N ARG A 21 58.37 10.42 8.28
CA ARG A 21 59.25 9.29 8.71
C ARG A 21 58.56 7.91 8.80
N SER A 22 58.96 6.99 7.91
CA SER A 22 58.63 5.56 7.85
C SER A 22 59.48 4.69 8.78
N ARG A 23 58.99 3.51 9.18
CA ARG A 23 59.79 2.27 9.33
C ARG A 23 58.94 0.99 9.38
N ILE A 24 59.56 -0.07 8.87
CA ILE A 24 59.12 -1.47 8.70
C ILE A 24 59.08 -2.23 10.04
N VAL A 25 58.14 -3.18 10.21
CA VAL A 25 58.35 -4.55 10.75
C VAL A 25 57.42 -5.53 10.00
N LEU A 26 57.84 -6.79 9.87
CA LEU A 26 57.22 -7.90 9.12
C LEU A 26 57.17 -9.15 10.04
N LEU A 27 56.43 -10.20 9.65
CA LEU A 27 56.39 -11.56 10.27
C LEU A 27 55.59 -11.66 11.59
N SER A 28 55.02 -12.80 12.01
CA SER A 28 54.54 -14.04 11.34
C SER A 28 53.86 -14.92 12.42
N GLY A 29 52.98 -15.88 12.05
CA GLY A 29 52.55 -16.92 13.00
C GLY A 29 51.18 -17.53 12.75
N SER A 30 51.13 -18.82 12.36
CA SER A 30 49.90 -19.57 12.07
C SER A 30 50.07 -21.06 12.40
N VAL A 31 49.33 -21.58 13.38
CA VAL A 31 49.15 -23.03 13.74
C VAL A 31 47.79 -23.13 14.48
N THR A 32 46.68 -23.53 13.86
CA THR A 32 46.13 -24.90 13.67
C THR A 32 45.89 -25.75 14.93
N GLY A 33 44.68 -26.33 15.02
CA GLY A 33 44.30 -27.34 16.02
C GLY A 33 42.91 -27.94 15.75
N LEU A 34 42.86 -29.08 15.06
CA LEU A 34 41.65 -29.93 14.94
C LEU A 34 41.63 -30.96 16.08
N ALA A 35 40.44 -31.32 16.55
CA ALA A 35 40.15 -32.68 17.02
C ALA A 35 38.64 -32.99 16.99
N THR A 36 38.27 -34.11 16.36
CA THR A 36 36.91 -34.68 16.30
C THR A 36 36.73 -35.77 17.34
N ALA A 37 35.49 -35.99 17.79
CA ALA A 37 35.05 -37.27 18.35
C ALA A 37 33.55 -37.50 18.07
N LEU A 38 33.18 -38.76 17.86
CA LEU A 38 31.88 -39.24 17.36
C LEU A 38 31.49 -40.49 18.18
N LEU A 39 30.20 -40.75 18.42
CA LEU A 39 29.47 -42.03 18.23
C LEU A 39 28.22 -42.19 19.15
N LEU A 40 27.09 -42.56 18.51
CA LEU A 40 26.06 -43.58 18.81
C LEU A 40 25.54 -43.83 20.26
N ALA A 41 24.33 -44.38 20.52
CA ALA A 41 23.02 -44.49 19.82
C ALA A 41 22.06 -45.37 20.69
N ILE A 42 20.84 -45.67 20.17
CA ILE A 42 19.98 -46.85 20.44
C ILE A 42 18.76 -46.70 21.40
N VAL A 43 17.58 -46.60 20.76
CA VAL A 43 16.28 -47.32 20.96
C VAL A 43 15.44 -47.16 22.24
N GLY A 44 14.13 -46.93 22.02
CA GLY A 44 13.05 -47.21 22.97
C GLY A 44 11.64 -46.93 22.41
N MET A 45 11.00 -47.92 21.77
CA MET A 45 9.57 -47.82 21.38
C MET A 45 8.66 -47.99 22.61
N GLY A 46 7.52 -47.29 22.65
CA GLY A 46 6.54 -47.43 23.74
C GLY A 46 5.20 -46.79 23.42
N ALA A 47 4.37 -47.47 22.62
CA ALA A 47 2.99 -47.04 22.38
C ALA A 47 2.10 -47.41 23.58
N LEU A 48 1.35 -46.44 24.11
CA LEU A 48 0.25 -46.68 25.05
C LEU A 48 -0.99 -45.91 24.59
N ALA A 49 -1.93 -46.63 23.97
CA ALA A 49 -3.26 -46.11 23.69
C ALA A 49 -4.11 -46.19 24.98
N ALA A 50 -4.66 -45.05 25.40
CA ALA A 50 -5.68 -44.98 26.44
C ALA A 50 -6.98 -44.46 25.83
N ALA A 51 -8.05 -45.27 25.93
CA ALA A 51 -9.36 -44.95 25.34
C ALA A 51 -10.40 -44.69 26.44
N ALA A 52 -11.02 -43.51 26.42
CA ALA A 52 -12.34 -43.19 27.01
C ALA A 52 -12.69 -41.70 26.71
N PRO A 53 -13.95 -41.25 26.86
CA PRO A 53 -15.09 -41.66 26.06
C PRO A 53 -15.69 -40.48 25.25
N LYS A 54 -16.52 -40.77 24.25
CA LYS A 54 -17.15 -39.73 23.40
C LYS A 54 -18.30 -39.02 24.12
N HIS A 55 -18.14 -37.73 24.43
CA HIS A 55 -19.27 -36.85 24.72
C HIS A 55 -19.72 -36.12 23.46
N HIS A 56 -20.92 -36.43 22.97
CA HIS A 56 -21.52 -35.77 21.82
C HIS A 56 -22.14 -34.42 22.21
N HIS A 57 -21.42 -33.32 21.96
CA HIS A 57 -22.05 -32.00 21.81
C HIS A 57 -22.17 -31.66 20.32
N ARG A 58 -23.39 -31.29 19.93
CA ARG A 58 -23.83 -31.13 18.55
C ARG A 58 -23.54 -29.70 18.09
N ALA A 59 -22.35 -29.44 17.56
CA ALA A 59 -22.09 -28.20 16.84
C ALA A 59 -22.93 -28.17 15.54
N ARG A 60 -23.65 -27.08 15.29
CA ARG A 60 -24.27 -26.82 13.98
C ARG A 60 -23.19 -26.43 12.98
N GLY A 61 -23.39 -26.78 11.71
CA GLY A 61 -22.34 -26.80 10.70
C GLY A 61 -21.62 -25.46 10.52
N ALA A 62 -20.29 -25.52 10.59
CA ALA A 62 -19.45 -24.66 9.76
C ALA A 62 -19.41 -25.30 8.37
N ASP A 63 -19.81 -24.56 7.34
CA ASP A 63 -19.63 -25.02 5.96
C ASP A 63 -18.14 -25.11 5.66
N ALA A 64 -17.68 -26.30 5.31
CA ALA A 64 -16.28 -26.56 5.01
C ALA A 64 -15.91 -25.95 3.65
N VAL A 65 -15.34 -24.75 3.67
CA VAL A 65 -14.74 -24.13 2.48
C VAL A 65 -13.49 -24.91 2.09
N SER A 66 -13.61 -25.77 1.09
CA SER A 66 -12.48 -26.48 0.50
C SER A 66 -11.64 -25.53 -0.36
N GLY A 67 -10.38 -25.31 0.00
CA GLY A 67 -9.40 -24.63 -0.85
C GLY A 67 -9.02 -23.20 -0.46
N SER A 68 -8.88 -22.89 0.83
CA SER A 68 -8.23 -21.64 1.27
C SER A 68 -7.17 -21.89 2.34
N GLY A 69 -5.92 -21.51 2.07
CA GLY A 69 -4.96 -21.24 3.13
C GLY A 69 -5.46 -20.04 3.93
N GLY A 70 -5.85 -20.25 5.19
CA GLY A 70 -6.18 -19.16 6.11
C GLY A 70 -7.28 -18.19 5.67
N GLY A 71 -8.32 -18.62 4.94
CA GLY A 71 -9.50 -17.78 4.67
C GLY A 71 -9.33 -16.62 3.67
N LEU A 72 -8.19 -16.56 2.97
CA LEU A 72 -7.85 -15.51 1.98
C LEU A 72 -8.52 -15.67 0.60
N GLY A 73 -9.50 -16.59 0.47
CA GLY A 73 -10.22 -16.83 -0.78
C GLY A 73 -9.38 -17.55 -1.84
N GLN A 74 -9.59 -17.21 -3.11
CA GLN A 74 -8.78 -17.67 -4.24
C GLN A 74 -7.35 -17.12 -4.11
N LEU A 75 -6.35 -17.99 -4.25
CA LEU A 75 -4.92 -17.64 -4.09
C LEU A 75 -4.12 -17.67 -5.39
N SER A 76 -4.67 -18.15 -6.50
CA SER A 76 -3.90 -18.32 -7.75
C SER A 76 -4.77 -18.26 -8.99
N GLY A 77 -4.13 -18.09 -10.14
CA GLY A 77 -4.80 -17.87 -11.42
C GLY A 77 -5.35 -16.46 -11.55
N LEU A 78 -6.33 -16.28 -12.44
CA LEU A 78 -6.96 -14.99 -12.67
C LEU A 78 -8.19 -14.83 -11.78
N LEU A 79 -8.39 -13.63 -11.23
CA LEU A 79 -9.64 -13.30 -10.55
C LEU A 79 -10.76 -13.12 -11.61
N PRO A 80 -11.98 -13.66 -11.40
CA PRO A 80 -13.08 -13.47 -12.35
C PRO A 80 -13.48 -11.98 -12.47
N ARG A 81 -13.84 -11.51 -13.67
CA ARG A 81 -14.29 -10.10 -13.85
C ARG A 81 -15.49 -9.72 -12.98
N GLY A 82 -16.39 -10.67 -12.68
CA GLY A 82 -17.52 -10.47 -11.76
C GLY A 82 -17.14 -10.42 -10.27
N HIS A 83 -15.85 -10.38 -9.94
CA HIS A 83 -15.29 -10.17 -8.60
C HIS A 83 -14.53 -8.84 -8.49
N LEU A 84 -14.58 -7.99 -9.52
CA LEU A 84 -13.95 -6.68 -9.54
C LEU A 84 -14.96 -5.61 -9.08
N THR A 85 -14.47 -4.61 -8.36
CA THR A 85 -15.13 -3.31 -8.18
C THR A 85 -14.56 -2.30 -9.17
N GLU A 86 -13.24 -2.36 -9.36
CA GLU A 86 -12.50 -1.65 -10.39
C GLU A 86 -12.70 -2.35 -11.75
N GLU A 87 -13.84 -2.10 -12.40
CA GLU A 87 -14.19 -2.69 -13.70
C GLU A 87 -13.19 -2.32 -14.82
N SER A 88 -12.49 -1.18 -14.71
CA SER A 88 -11.45 -0.76 -15.65
C SER A 88 -10.23 -1.69 -15.65
N ALA A 89 -10.02 -2.46 -14.56
CA ALA A 89 -8.91 -3.39 -14.46
C ALA A 89 -8.97 -4.44 -15.58
N ILE A 90 -7.88 -4.52 -16.34
CA ILE A 90 -7.75 -5.42 -17.49
C ILE A 90 -7.68 -6.87 -17.00
N GLN A 91 -6.94 -7.11 -15.91
CA GLN A 91 -6.73 -8.43 -15.32
C GLN A 91 -6.23 -8.31 -13.87
N VAL A 92 -6.68 -9.20 -12.98
CA VAL A 92 -6.00 -9.45 -11.69
C VAL A 92 -5.43 -10.87 -11.75
N ASN A 93 -4.12 -11.00 -11.53
CA ASN A 93 -3.37 -12.24 -11.58
C ASN A 93 -2.82 -12.59 -10.19
N LEU A 94 -3.56 -13.44 -9.48
CA LEU A 94 -3.26 -13.91 -8.13
C LEU A 94 -2.03 -14.85 -8.10
N SER A 95 -1.61 -15.41 -9.24
CA SER A 95 -0.34 -16.14 -9.30
C SER A 95 0.87 -15.20 -9.24
N ASN A 96 0.74 -13.97 -9.73
CA ASN A 96 1.81 -12.98 -9.78
C ASN A 96 1.63 -11.83 -8.78
N GLU A 97 0.54 -11.83 -8.00
CA GLU A 97 0.16 -10.74 -7.07
C GLU A 97 -0.06 -9.39 -7.76
N THR A 98 -0.42 -9.38 -9.05
CA THR A 98 -0.60 -8.13 -9.83
C THR A 98 -2.03 -7.82 -10.23
N VAL A 99 -2.39 -6.53 -10.22
CA VAL A 99 -3.48 -5.96 -11.01
C VAL A 99 -2.90 -5.25 -12.24
N ARG A 100 -3.49 -5.50 -13.41
CA ARG A 100 -3.18 -4.79 -14.65
C ARG A 100 -4.19 -3.67 -14.86
N LEU A 101 -3.71 -2.44 -14.86
CA LEU A 101 -4.53 -1.25 -15.02
C LEU A 101 -4.21 -0.54 -16.35
N PRO A 102 -5.21 0.10 -17.00
CA PRO A 102 -4.96 1.03 -18.10
C PRO A 102 -4.02 2.16 -17.66
N LEU A 103 -3.09 2.53 -18.54
CA LEU A 103 -2.05 3.52 -18.25
C LEU A 103 -2.19 4.73 -19.18
N TYR A 104 -2.40 5.91 -18.60
CA TYR A 104 -2.71 7.13 -19.31
C TYR A 104 -1.52 8.10 -19.35
N PRO A 105 -1.31 8.81 -20.46
CA PRO A 105 -0.23 9.80 -20.59
C PRO A 105 -0.62 11.16 -20.00
N GLY A 106 0.31 11.78 -19.29
CA GLY A 106 0.27 13.18 -18.90
C GLY A 106 1.63 13.85 -19.11
N ASP A 107 1.74 15.09 -18.69
CA ASP A 107 3.03 15.76 -18.45
C ASP A 107 2.97 16.65 -17.20
N ALA A 108 4.14 16.90 -16.61
CA ALA A 108 4.28 17.70 -15.39
C ALA A 108 5.51 18.62 -15.48
N PRO A 109 5.51 19.80 -14.80
CA PRO A 109 6.68 20.67 -14.73
C PRO A 109 7.89 20.00 -14.07
N VAL A 110 9.06 20.11 -14.70
CA VAL A 110 10.31 19.57 -14.13
C VAL A 110 10.81 20.48 -13.01
N PRO A 111 10.96 19.99 -11.76
CA PRO A 111 11.42 20.82 -10.65
C PRO A 111 12.75 21.53 -10.94
N GLY A 112 12.81 22.84 -10.66
CA GLY A 112 13.99 23.67 -10.89
C GLY A 112 14.27 24.04 -12.35
N HIS A 113 13.45 23.61 -13.32
CA HIS A 113 13.66 23.84 -14.76
C HIS A 113 12.46 24.57 -15.40
N PRO A 114 12.32 25.90 -15.20
CA PRO A 114 11.15 26.64 -15.65
C PRO A 114 10.89 26.51 -17.16
N GLY A 115 9.65 26.18 -17.53
CA GLY A 115 9.24 25.99 -18.92
C GLY A 115 9.61 24.64 -19.54
N GLN A 116 10.15 23.70 -18.76
CA GLN A 116 10.31 22.30 -19.16
C GLN A 116 9.23 21.46 -18.48
N THR A 117 8.61 20.55 -19.23
CA THR A 117 7.77 19.47 -18.70
C THR A 117 8.37 18.11 -19.05
N GLU A 118 8.08 17.11 -18.23
CA GLU A 118 8.41 15.72 -18.47
C GLU A 118 7.15 14.88 -18.67
N ARG A 119 7.26 13.80 -19.44
CA ARG A 119 6.18 12.80 -19.58
C ARG A 119 5.94 12.15 -18.22
N VAL A 120 4.67 12.05 -17.83
CA VAL A 120 4.24 11.22 -16.69
C VAL A 120 3.20 10.19 -17.15
N TRP A 121 3.08 9.11 -16.39
CA TRP A 121 2.09 8.05 -16.63
C TRP A 121 1.29 7.80 -15.38
N TYR A 122 -0.04 7.82 -15.48
CA TYR A 122 -0.95 7.68 -14.36
C TYR A 122 -2.00 6.60 -14.61
N VAL A 123 -2.58 6.07 -13.54
CA VAL A 123 -3.75 5.19 -13.56
C VAL A 123 -4.97 5.95 -13.04
N LEU A 124 -6.19 5.51 -13.36
CA LEU A 124 -7.43 6.04 -12.79
C LEU A 124 -8.07 4.95 -11.92
N LEU A 125 -8.53 5.31 -10.72
CA LEU A 125 -8.96 4.33 -9.69
C LEU A 125 -10.29 4.65 -9.03
N ASP A 126 -10.66 5.93 -8.92
CA ASP A 126 -11.87 6.36 -8.22
C ASP A 126 -12.35 7.71 -8.77
N ALA A 127 -13.65 7.97 -8.72
CA ALA A 127 -14.23 9.28 -9.03
C ALA A 127 -15.36 9.67 -8.07
N SER A 128 -15.45 10.96 -7.75
CA SER A 128 -16.48 11.55 -6.87
C SER A 128 -17.88 11.68 -7.49
N ASP A 129 -18.05 11.35 -8.77
CA ASP A 129 -19.33 11.34 -9.48
C ASP A 129 -19.66 9.93 -9.99
N ALA A 130 -20.87 9.44 -9.70
CA ALA A 130 -21.26 8.06 -10.00
C ALA A 130 -21.45 7.78 -11.49
N GLY A 131 -21.78 8.80 -12.29
CA GLY A 131 -21.93 8.67 -13.73
C GLY A 131 -20.58 8.53 -14.41
N LEU A 132 -19.62 9.38 -14.02
CA LEU A 132 -18.26 9.40 -14.53
C LEU A 132 -17.44 8.21 -14.03
N ALA A 133 -17.61 7.80 -12.75
CA ALA A 133 -17.03 6.57 -12.23
C ALA A 133 -17.42 5.36 -13.10
N LYS A 134 -18.74 5.23 -13.37
CA LYS A 134 -19.30 4.15 -14.18
C LYS A 134 -18.87 4.19 -15.65
N ASP A 135 -18.73 5.37 -16.26
CA ASP A 135 -18.30 5.50 -17.66
C ASP A 135 -16.82 5.12 -17.84
N LEU A 136 -15.98 5.45 -16.85
CA LEU A 136 -14.56 5.08 -16.81
C LEU A 136 -14.33 3.64 -16.32
N GLY A 137 -15.31 3.02 -15.67
CA GLY A 137 -15.19 1.71 -15.02
C GLY A 137 -14.43 1.74 -13.69
N VAL A 138 -14.28 2.91 -13.08
CA VAL A 138 -13.55 3.09 -11.80
C VAL A 138 -14.52 3.08 -10.61
N ASN A 139 -14.00 2.92 -9.39
CA ASN A 139 -14.83 2.98 -8.18
C ASN A 139 -15.55 4.33 -8.03
N TYR A 140 -16.80 4.31 -7.53
CA TYR A 140 -17.50 5.53 -7.11
C TYR A 140 -17.14 5.88 -5.67
N ALA A 141 -16.55 7.06 -5.46
CA ALA A 141 -16.03 7.53 -4.18
C ALA A 141 -16.57 8.93 -3.81
N PRO A 142 -17.84 9.06 -3.38
CA PRO A 142 -18.49 10.35 -3.16
C PRO A 142 -17.75 11.25 -2.18
N LYS A 143 -17.13 10.67 -1.15
CA LYS A 143 -16.34 11.40 -0.15
C LYS A 143 -15.17 12.19 -0.78
N LEU A 144 -14.65 11.80 -1.95
CA LEU A 144 -13.63 12.59 -2.65
C LEU A 144 -14.08 14.02 -3.02
N ALA A 145 -15.38 14.32 -3.08
CA ALA A 145 -15.84 15.70 -3.25
C ALA A 145 -15.43 16.64 -2.08
N ASN A 146 -15.15 16.08 -0.89
CA ASN A 146 -14.80 16.82 0.31
C ASN A 146 -13.29 17.01 0.52
N ILE A 147 -12.44 16.34 -0.27
CA ILE A 147 -10.99 16.24 -0.03
C ILE A 147 -10.28 17.60 0.08
N ALA A 148 -10.76 18.61 -0.67
CA ALA A 148 -10.19 19.96 -0.71
C ALA A 148 -10.68 20.88 0.43
N ILE A 149 -11.55 20.39 1.33
CA ILE A 149 -12.02 21.14 2.49
C ILE A 149 -10.87 21.22 3.50
N GLY A 150 -10.48 22.45 3.86
CA GLY A 150 -9.39 22.70 4.80
C GLY A 150 -7.99 22.67 4.17
N ASP A 151 -7.72 21.72 3.27
CA ASP A 151 -6.48 21.66 2.50
C ASP A 151 -6.72 21.66 0.97
N PRO A 152 -6.48 22.79 0.27
CA PRO A 152 -6.52 22.82 -1.19
C PRO A 152 -5.29 22.16 -1.85
N ALA A 153 -4.22 21.84 -1.13
CA ALA A 153 -3.05 21.14 -1.69
C ALA A 153 -3.30 19.63 -1.87
N ALA A 154 -4.21 19.04 -1.09
CA ALA A 154 -4.69 17.68 -1.29
C ALA A 154 -5.38 17.45 -2.65
N VAL A 155 -5.71 18.49 -3.45
CA VAL A 155 -6.16 18.32 -4.84
C VAL A 155 -5.38 19.18 -5.80
N GLN A 156 -4.78 18.52 -6.79
CA GLN A 156 -4.15 19.21 -7.89
C GLN A 156 -5.18 19.62 -8.95
N THR A 157 -5.21 20.91 -9.32
CA THR A 157 -6.04 21.36 -10.45
C THR A 157 -5.28 21.15 -11.76
N VAL A 158 -5.79 20.28 -12.63
CA VAL A 158 -5.16 19.93 -13.91
C VAL A 158 -5.88 20.57 -15.09
N THR A 159 -5.22 20.59 -16.25
CA THR A 159 -5.86 20.92 -17.53
C THR A 159 -5.74 19.74 -18.49
N LEU A 160 -6.66 19.65 -19.45
CA LEU A 160 -6.67 18.65 -20.49
C LEU A 160 -6.39 19.28 -21.84
N ASP A 161 -5.59 18.58 -22.65
CA ASP A 161 -5.47 18.85 -24.07
C ASP A 161 -6.83 18.66 -24.79
N ASN A 162 -7.13 19.51 -25.78
CA ASN A 162 -8.30 19.35 -26.66
C ASN A 162 -7.83 19.17 -28.12
N PRO A 163 -7.26 17.99 -28.46
CA PRO A 163 -6.70 17.73 -29.78
C PRO A 163 -7.80 17.60 -30.83
N SER A 164 -7.54 18.07 -32.04
CA SER A 164 -8.42 17.76 -33.18
C SER A 164 -8.41 16.25 -33.45
N PRO A 165 -9.48 15.69 -34.07
CA PRO A 165 -9.52 14.27 -34.41
C PRO A 165 -8.32 13.79 -35.24
N ASP A 166 -7.74 14.63 -36.11
CA ASP A 166 -6.54 14.23 -36.87
C ASP A 166 -5.25 14.18 -36.03
N GLN A 167 -5.18 14.94 -34.93
CA GLN A 167 -4.08 14.87 -33.96
C GLN A 167 -4.23 13.69 -33.00
N ASN A 168 -5.47 13.33 -32.63
CA ASN A 168 -5.75 12.24 -31.70
C ASN A 168 -7.05 11.51 -32.06
N LYS A 169 -6.95 10.44 -32.88
CA LYS A 169 -8.12 9.71 -33.39
C LYS A 169 -8.79 8.81 -32.36
N PHE A 170 -7.98 8.21 -31.49
CA PHE A 170 -8.38 7.08 -30.64
C PHE A 170 -7.61 7.01 -29.31
N GLY A 171 -6.78 8.00 -28.98
CA GLY A 171 -6.04 8.04 -27.72
C GLY A 171 -6.71 8.94 -26.68
N PRO A 172 -6.36 8.80 -25.39
CA PRO A 172 -6.80 9.72 -24.34
C PRO A 172 -6.26 11.14 -24.58
N ALA A 173 -6.93 12.14 -24.01
CA ALA A 173 -6.36 13.49 -23.89
C ALA A 173 -5.19 13.47 -22.89
N VAL A 174 -4.16 14.29 -23.15
CA VAL A 174 -3.03 14.45 -22.22
C VAL A 174 -3.50 15.30 -21.04
N VAL A 175 -3.19 14.85 -19.82
CA VAL A 175 -3.39 15.64 -18.59
C VAL A 175 -2.11 16.42 -18.29
N HIS A 176 -2.23 17.74 -18.17
CA HIS A 176 -1.17 18.60 -17.68
C HIS A 176 -1.29 18.75 -16.16
N PHE A 177 -0.39 18.08 -15.44
CA PHE A 177 -0.26 18.11 -13.98
C PHE A 177 0.47 19.40 -13.53
N GLN A 178 0.31 19.79 -12.26
CA GLN A 178 1.05 20.92 -11.66
C GLN A 178 2.39 20.48 -11.05
N GLY A 179 2.49 19.21 -10.65
CA GLY A 179 3.70 18.54 -10.19
C GLY A 179 3.61 17.03 -10.39
N ALA A 180 4.73 16.35 -10.15
CA ALA A 180 4.85 14.90 -10.23
C ALA A 180 5.61 14.37 -8.98
N PRO A 181 5.50 13.08 -8.65
CA PRO A 181 6.37 12.45 -7.67
C PRO A 181 7.82 12.34 -8.19
N ASP A 182 8.77 12.46 -7.28
CA ASP A 182 10.17 12.07 -7.48
C ASP A 182 10.33 10.60 -7.05
N PHE A 183 10.61 9.74 -8.02
CA PHE A 183 10.87 8.30 -7.88
C PHE A 183 12.36 7.95 -7.72
N SER A 184 13.26 8.94 -7.75
CA SER A 184 14.70 8.69 -7.61
C SER A 184 15.19 8.28 -6.20
N PRO A 185 14.49 8.54 -5.08
CA PRO A 185 14.88 8.03 -3.77
C PRO A 185 14.88 6.49 -3.68
N THR A 186 15.81 5.92 -2.91
CA THR A 186 15.78 4.49 -2.61
C THR A 186 14.91 4.22 -1.39
N ARG A 187 13.88 3.38 -1.55
CA ARG A 187 13.07 2.89 -0.44
C ARG A 187 13.95 2.08 0.51
N THR A 188 13.87 2.37 1.81
CA THR A 188 14.48 1.53 2.84
C THR A 188 13.49 1.20 3.95
N ALA A 189 13.49 -0.05 4.38
CA ALA A 189 12.83 -0.51 5.58
C ALA A 189 13.81 -1.44 6.30
N VAL A 190 14.43 -0.98 7.39
CA VAL A 190 15.36 -1.80 8.17
C VAL A 190 14.62 -2.34 9.40
N PRO A 191 14.45 -3.67 9.53
CA PRO A 191 13.74 -4.27 10.66
C PRO A 191 14.33 -3.87 12.02
N GLY A 192 13.46 -3.68 13.01
CA GLY A 192 13.82 -3.69 14.41
C GLY A 192 14.06 -5.11 14.95
N PRO A 193 14.39 -5.26 16.25
CA PRO A 193 14.63 -6.57 16.88
C PRO A 193 13.44 -7.54 16.80
N THR A 194 12.23 -7.02 16.60
CA THR A 194 10.96 -7.76 16.50
C THR A 194 10.27 -7.50 15.16
N GLY A 195 11.03 -7.17 14.11
CA GLY A 195 10.49 -6.72 12.83
C GLY A 195 10.05 -5.25 12.90
N PHE A 196 8.98 -4.99 13.64
CA PHE A 196 8.43 -3.66 13.90
C PHE A 196 8.54 -3.28 15.40
N PRO A 197 8.84 -2.01 15.75
CA PRO A 197 9.09 -0.84 14.89
C PRO A 197 10.37 -0.97 14.04
N LEU A 198 10.36 -0.34 12.86
CA LEU A 198 11.55 -0.29 12.00
C LEU A 198 12.68 0.50 12.69
N LYS A 199 13.91 0.01 12.55
CA LYS A 199 15.12 0.66 13.08
C LYS A 199 15.45 1.95 12.33
N SER A 200 15.21 1.97 11.02
CA SER A 200 15.39 3.12 10.13
C SER A 200 14.62 2.86 8.83
N PHE A 201 14.13 3.93 8.20
CA PHE A 201 13.35 3.83 6.97
C PHE A 201 13.44 5.12 6.12
N SER A 202 13.15 5.01 4.83
CA SER A 202 13.02 6.11 3.87
C SER A 202 12.02 5.72 2.76
N PRO A 203 11.07 6.59 2.36
CA PRO A 203 10.25 6.36 1.18
C PRO A 203 11.10 6.22 -0.09
N GLY A 204 10.66 5.42 -1.06
CA GLY A 204 11.24 5.37 -2.41
C GLY A 204 10.69 6.47 -3.33
N ALA A 205 9.48 6.96 -3.02
CA ALA A 205 8.83 8.00 -3.81
C ALA A 205 8.35 9.15 -2.90
N VAL A 206 8.51 10.39 -3.36
CA VAL A 206 8.10 11.60 -2.61
C VAL A 206 7.40 12.59 -3.54
N ALA A 207 6.32 13.21 -3.08
CA ALA A 207 5.62 14.27 -3.81
C ALA A 207 6.55 15.43 -4.18
N GLY A 208 6.66 15.73 -5.47
CA GLY A 208 7.25 16.98 -5.93
C GLY A 208 6.32 18.18 -5.67
N PRO A 209 6.82 19.42 -5.84
CA PRO A 209 6.03 20.62 -5.61
C PRO A 209 4.73 20.64 -6.43
N GLY A 210 3.59 20.77 -5.75
CA GLY A 210 2.26 20.83 -6.38
C GLY A 210 1.61 19.48 -6.68
N TYR A 211 2.29 18.34 -6.49
CA TYR A 211 1.70 17.02 -6.72
C TYR A 211 0.69 16.63 -5.64
N SER A 212 -0.45 16.12 -6.09
CA SER A 212 -1.37 15.25 -5.36
C SER A 212 -1.87 14.16 -6.30
N PRO A 213 -2.12 12.92 -5.83
CA PRO A 213 -2.79 11.89 -6.63
C PRO A 213 -4.26 12.22 -6.91
N PHE A 214 -4.89 13.09 -6.12
CA PHE A 214 -6.24 13.54 -6.38
C PHE A 214 -6.22 14.74 -7.32
N ILE A 215 -6.93 14.63 -8.44
CA ILE A 215 -7.01 15.68 -9.45
C ILE A 215 -8.43 16.21 -9.60
N LYS A 216 -8.56 17.49 -9.95
CA LYS A 216 -9.77 18.07 -10.54
C LYS A 216 -9.43 18.75 -11.85
N ILE A 217 -10.25 18.54 -12.87
CA ILE A 217 -10.08 19.18 -14.18
C ILE A 217 -10.58 20.62 -14.07
N ALA A 218 -9.80 21.60 -14.54
CA ALA A 218 -10.17 23.01 -14.50
C ALA A 218 -11.54 23.26 -15.18
N GLY A 219 -12.50 23.79 -14.41
CA GLY A 219 -13.89 23.98 -14.85
C GLY A 219 -14.86 22.89 -14.41
N SER A 220 -14.40 21.87 -13.66
CA SER A 220 -15.22 20.85 -13.01
C SER A 220 -14.88 20.76 -11.52
N ASP A 221 -15.89 20.45 -10.70
CA ASP A 221 -15.73 20.16 -9.26
C ASP A 221 -15.56 18.65 -9.00
N VAL A 222 -15.63 17.80 -10.04
CA VAL A 222 -15.40 16.36 -9.92
C VAL A 222 -13.92 16.08 -9.64
N VAL A 223 -13.68 15.40 -8.52
CA VAL A 223 -12.39 14.86 -8.11
C VAL A 223 -12.23 13.41 -8.58
N TYR A 224 -11.03 13.06 -9.05
CA TYR A 224 -10.61 11.72 -9.43
C TYR A 224 -9.36 11.29 -8.65
N SER A 225 -9.26 10.01 -8.30
CA SER A 225 -8.01 9.37 -7.89
C SER A 225 -7.22 8.99 -9.15
N ALA A 226 -6.14 9.73 -9.40
CA ALA A 226 -5.33 9.66 -10.62
C ALA A 226 -3.80 9.63 -10.33
N PRO A 227 -3.31 8.68 -9.50
CA PRO A 227 -1.93 8.65 -9.07
C PRO A 227 -0.96 8.42 -10.23
N ILE A 228 0.13 9.19 -10.25
CA ILE A 228 1.25 8.99 -11.18
C ILE A 228 2.05 7.77 -10.71
N VAL A 229 2.34 6.86 -11.62
CA VAL A 229 3.03 5.58 -11.36
C VAL A 229 4.37 5.45 -12.08
N ALA A 230 4.66 6.30 -13.07
CA ALA A 230 5.98 6.35 -13.74
C ALA A 230 6.26 7.73 -14.35
N THR A 231 7.54 8.08 -14.51
CA THR A 231 8.00 9.30 -15.19
C THR A 231 8.95 9.00 -16.36
N GLY A 232 9.00 9.92 -17.32
CA GLY A 232 9.79 9.83 -18.55
C GLY A 232 9.20 8.92 -19.65
N ASP A 233 9.94 8.81 -20.76
CA ASP A 233 9.59 8.00 -21.93
C ASP A 233 10.14 6.56 -21.87
N GLY A 234 10.69 6.17 -20.71
CA GLY A 234 11.35 4.89 -20.49
C GLY A 234 12.84 4.85 -20.92
N PRO A 235 13.53 3.70 -20.76
CA PRO A 235 13.03 2.46 -20.17
C PRO A 235 12.60 2.65 -18.71
N PHE A 236 11.60 1.88 -18.28
CA PHE A 236 11.09 1.92 -16.91
C PHE A 236 11.83 0.91 -16.04
N ASP A 237 12.39 1.40 -14.94
CA ASP A 237 13.00 0.59 -13.91
C ASP A 237 11.91 0.08 -12.95
N VAL A 238 11.52 -1.18 -13.17
CA VAL A 238 10.54 -1.93 -12.37
C VAL A 238 11.22 -2.95 -11.44
N VAL A 239 12.51 -2.72 -11.14
CA VAL A 239 13.32 -3.58 -10.26
C VAL A 239 13.90 -2.80 -9.08
N HIS A 240 14.35 -1.57 -9.33
CA HIS A 240 14.84 -0.63 -8.29
C HIS A 240 14.06 0.70 -8.30
N HIS A 241 12.97 0.78 -9.06
CA HIS A 241 11.97 1.85 -9.04
C HIS A 241 12.48 3.28 -9.30
N THR A 242 13.66 3.46 -9.89
CA THR A 242 14.28 4.79 -10.06
C THR A 242 13.49 5.80 -10.93
N ASN A 243 12.48 5.35 -11.67
CA ASN A 243 11.49 6.17 -12.38
C ASN A 243 10.06 5.58 -12.35
N THR A 244 9.75 4.73 -11.37
CA THR A 244 8.42 4.14 -11.17
C THR A 244 8.03 4.10 -9.70
N GLY A 245 6.75 3.96 -9.37
CA GLY A 245 6.33 3.72 -7.99
C GLY A 245 6.75 2.33 -7.49
N ASP A 246 7.02 2.18 -6.18
CA ASP A 246 7.48 0.96 -5.48
C ASP A 246 6.56 -0.30 -5.60
N ARG A 247 5.46 -0.20 -6.37
CA ARG A 247 4.53 -1.29 -6.73
C ARG A 247 4.54 -1.68 -8.20
N VAL A 248 5.14 -0.89 -9.08
CA VAL A 248 5.04 -1.10 -10.53
C VAL A 248 5.98 -2.21 -10.95
N LEU A 249 5.45 -3.38 -11.27
CA LEU A 249 6.25 -4.57 -11.59
C LEU A 249 6.46 -4.76 -13.10
N ASN A 250 5.67 -4.07 -13.93
CA ASN A 250 5.81 -4.05 -15.39
C ASN A 250 5.08 -2.83 -15.98
N VAL A 251 5.61 -2.26 -17.07
CA VAL A 251 5.01 -1.17 -17.84
C VAL A 251 5.01 -1.53 -19.32
N HIS A 252 3.86 -1.43 -19.97
CA HIS A 252 3.71 -1.55 -21.41
C HIS A 252 3.18 -0.24 -21.99
N ILE A 253 3.95 0.38 -22.89
CA ILE A 253 3.49 1.52 -23.68
C ILE A 253 3.07 1.01 -25.05
N ALA A 254 1.81 1.26 -25.41
CA ALA A 254 1.26 0.91 -26.71
C ALA A 254 1.95 1.68 -27.84
N GLY A 255 2.31 0.96 -28.91
CA GLY A 255 2.63 1.56 -30.20
C GLY A 255 1.37 2.01 -30.95
N PRO A 256 1.50 2.74 -32.07
CA PRO A 256 0.37 3.25 -32.85
C PRO A 256 -0.67 2.16 -33.18
N SER A 257 -1.94 2.44 -32.89
CA SER A 257 -3.06 1.55 -33.16
C SER A 257 -3.24 1.30 -34.67
N ALA A 258 -3.36 0.03 -35.05
CA ALA A 258 -3.72 -0.35 -36.42
C ALA A 258 -5.20 -0.02 -36.72
N PRO A 259 -5.60 0.17 -38.00
CA PRO A 259 -7.00 0.42 -38.34
C PRO A 259 -7.95 -0.67 -37.80
N GLY A 260 -8.93 -0.26 -36.99
CA GLY A 260 -9.88 -1.18 -36.35
C GLY A 260 -9.37 -1.88 -35.09
N GLN A 261 -8.23 -1.45 -34.54
CA GLN A 261 -7.69 -1.92 -33.26
C GLN A 261 -7.48 -0.73 -32.31
N PHE A 262 -7.48 -1.02 -31.02
CA PHE A 262 -7.12 -0.08 -29.95
C PHE A 262 -5.99 -0.73 -29.16
N ASN A 263 -4.76 -0.25 -29.35
CA ASN A 263 -3.64 -0.68 -28.52
C ASN A 263 -3.66 0.14 -27.24
N GLU A 264 -3.66 -0.53 -26.09
CA GLU A 264 -3.74 0.09 -24.77
C GLU A 264 -2.40 -0.01 -24.05
N SER A 265 -1.91 1.12 -23.54
CA SER A 265 -0.83 1.12 -22.56
C SER A 265 -1.37 0.62 -21.23
N TYR A 266 -0.56 -0.13 -20.48
CA TYR A 266 -0.94 -0.67 -19.17
C TYR A 266 0.26 -0.78 -18.23
N ALA A 267 -0.01 -0.84 -16.93
CA ALA A 267 0.97 -1.20 -15.92
C ALA A 267 0.45 -2.39 -15.10
N ASP A 268 1.35 -3.29 -14.70
CA ASP A 268 1.06 -4.33 -13.70
C ASP A 268 1.57 -3.83 -12.33
N LEU A 269 0.65 -3.59 -11.39
CA LEU A 269 0.94 -3.12 -10.04
C LEU A 269 0.75 -4.26 -9.02
N LEU A 270 1.66 -4.37 -8.06
CA LEU A 270 1.54 -5.26 -6.91
C LEU A 270 0.33 -4.88 -6.05
N PHE A 271 -0.68 -5.75 -5.94
CA PHE A 271 -1.78 -5.53 -5.01
C PHE A 271 -1.41 -5.94 -3.57
N VAL A 272 -2.24 -5.53 -2.62
CA VAL A 272 -2.18 -5.91 -1.20
C VAL A 272 -3.44 -6.70 -0.86
N LYS A 273 -3.34 -7.77 -0.07
CA LYS A 273 -4.51 -8.46 0.50
C LYS A 273 -5.00 -7.78 1.78
N GLY A 274 -6.31 -7.70 1.92
CA GLY A 274 -6.99 -7.20 3.11
C GLY A 274 -8.28 -7.94 3.40
N PHE A 275 -9.06 -7.41 4.33
CA PHE A 275 -10.39 -7.88 4.65
C PHE A 275 -11.38 -6.73 4.71
N ASP A 276 -12.64 -7.05 4.44
CA ASP A 276 -13.79 -6.15 4.61
C ASP A 276 -14.98 -7.01 5.00
N ALA A 277 -15.79 -6.61 5.99
CA ALA A 277 -16.98 -7.33 6.44
C ALA A 277 -16.81 -8.87 6.58
N GLY A 278 -15.63 -9.32 7.05
CA GLY A 278 -15.29 -10.75 7.17
C GLY A 278 -14.96 -11.49 5.86
N ARG A 279 -14.74 -10.79 4.74
CA ARG A 279 -14.39 -11.34 3.42
C ARG A 279 -13.01 -10.84 2.97
N PRO A 280 -12.24 -11.67 2.25
CA PRO A 280 -10.94 -11.27 1.74
C PRO A 280 -11.08 -10.40 0.47
N ILE A 281 -10.36 -9.28 0.47
CA ILE A 281 -10.30 -8.30 -0.63
C ILE A 281 -8.88 -8.14 -1.15
N VAL A 282 -8.75 -7.59 -2.35
CA VAL A 282 -7.50 -7.09 -2.92
C VAL A 282 -7.64 -5.61 -3.25
N TYR A 283 -6.62 -4.83 -2.91
CA TYR A 283 -6.59 -3.38 -3.10
C TYR A 283 -5.19 -2.94 -3.52
N ILE A 284 -5.02 -1.70 -3.99
CA ILE A 284 -3.70 -1.10 -4.22
C ILE A 284 -3.56 0.20 -3.44
N SER A 285 -2.50 0.33 -2.67
CA SER A 285 -2.06 1.63 -2.14
C SER A 285 -1.20 2.32 -3.18
N THR A 286 -1.26 3.64 -3.24
CA THR A 286 -0.50 4.43 -4.24
C THR A 286 0.25 5.59 -3.60
N ASP A 287 -0.38 6.26 -2.63
CA ASP A 287 0.17 7.41 -1.92
C ASP A 287 -0.14 7.32 -0.42
N ALA A 288 0.66 7.97 0.43
CA ALA A 288 0.43 8.02 1.88
C ALA A 288 0.87 9.35 2.49
N GLY A 289 0.12 9.82 3.49
CA GLY A 289 0.34 11.10 4.18
C GLY A 289 1.56 11.15 5.11
N GLN A 290 2.16 9.99 5.43
CA GLN A 290 3.28 9.91 6.37
C GLN A 290 4.45 9.05 5.83
N PRO A 291 5.72 9.37 6.13
CA PRO A 291 6.88 8.66 5.57
C PRO A 291 6.98 7.19 5.98
N LEU A 292 6.60 6.84 7.22
CA LEU A 292 6.62 5.44 7.68
C LEU A 292 5.56 4.61 6.96
N THR A 293 4.37 5.18 6.81
CA THR A 293 3.26 4.57 6.10
C THR A 293 3.63 4.38 4.63
N ALA A 294 4.15 5.42 3.95
CA ALA A 294 4.67 5.32 2.59
C ALA A 294 5.68 4.18 2.40
N VAL A 295 6.53 3.91 3.40
CA VAL A 295 7.44 2.76 3.36
C VAL A 295 6.70 1.43 3.52
N LEU A 296 5.92 1.24 4.59
CA LEU A 296 5.22 -0.04 4.84
C LEU A 296 4.25 -0.38 3.70
N GLU A 297 3.51 0.63 3.25
CA GLU A 297 2.55 0.59 2.16
C GLU A 297 3.18 0.88 0.79
N ARG A 298 4.49 0.75 0.54
CA ARG A 298 5.15 0.88 -0.80
C ARG A 298 4.57 2.01 -1.70
N ALA A 299 4.36 3.18 -1.13
CA ALA A 299 3.56 4.26 -1.70
C ALA A 299 4.36 5.56 -1.78
N THR A 300 3.95 6.47 -2.67
CA THR A 300 4.46 7.84 -2.72
C THR A 300 4.17 8.56 -1.42
N TYR A 301 5.19 9.15 -0.79
CA TYR A 301 4.99 10.01 0.36
C TYR A 301 4.44 11.38 -0.10
N VAL A 302 3.17 11.66 0.22
CA VAL A 302 2.45 12.88 -0.17
C VAL A 302 1.97 13.60 1.10
N PRO A 303 2.75 14.56 1.64
CA PRO A 303 2.46 15.19 2.94
C PRO A 303 1.06 15.83 3.03
N ALA A 304 0.54 16.38 1.93
CA ALA A 304 -0.75 17.06 1.89
C ALA A 304 -1.93 16.15 2.30
N LEU A 305 -1.85 14.84 2.04
CA LEU A 305 -2.92 13.90 2.39
C LEU A 305 -3.22 13.87 3.90
N ASN A 306 -2.22 14.20 4.74
CA ASN A 306 -2.35 14.27 6.20
C ASN A 306 -3.36 15.34 6.67
N ASP A 307 -3.57 16.39 5.86
CA ASP A 307 -4.34 17.57 6.23
C ASP A 307 -5.76 17.59 5.60
N ALA A 308 -6.08 16.63 4.72
CA ALA A 308 -7.40 16.47 4.11
C ALA A 308 -8.52 16.25 5.15
N ALA A 309 -9.71 16.79 4.91
CA ALA A 309 -10.85 16.65 5.83
C ALA A 309 -11.30 15.18 6.02
N PHE A 310 -11.56 14.65 7.22
CA PHE A 310 -11.13 15.09 8.53
C PHE A 310 -10.57 13.89 9.32
N ASN A 311 -9.38 14.05 9.90
CA ASN A 311 -8.77 13.07 10.82
C ASN A 311 -9.76 12.65 11.93
N GLY A 312 -9.92 11.34 12.17
CA GLY A 312 -10.75 10.79 13.23
C GLY A 312 -12.26 10.92 13.01
N GLY A 313 -12.70 11.25 11.79
CA GLY A 313 -14.06 11.69 11.51
C GLY A 313 -14.67 11.14 10.23
N ASP A 314 -14.42 9.87 9.91
CA ASP A 314 -14.98 9.17 8.74
C ASP A 314 -16.48 9.46 8.47
N ASP A 315 -17.35 9.17 9.44
CA ASP A 315 -18.80 9.40 9.37
C ASP A 315 -19.20 10.89 9.59
N PHE A 316 -18.26 11.83 9.63
CA PHE A 316 -18.56 13.23 9.94
C PHE A 316 -18.90 14.04 8.68
N LEU A 317 -19.72 15.09 8.88
CA LEU A 317 -20.10 16.01 7.82
C LEU A 317 -18.86 16.64 7.18
N GLY A 318 -18.67 16.40 5.87
CA GLY A 318 -17.51 16.90 5.12
C GLY A 318 -16.26 16.03 5.24
N SER A 319 -16.35 14.80 5.73
CA SER A 319 -15.26 13.82 5.63
C SER A 319 -14.98 13.45 4.17
N ALA A 320 -13.70 13.41 3.82
CA ALA A 320 -13.18 12.82 2.59
C ALA A 320 -12.57 11.43 2.79
N ARG A 321 -12.69 10.87 4.00
CA ARG A 321 -11.95 9.70 4.46
C ARG A 321 -12.87 8.55 4.87
N GLU A 322 -12.35 7.34 4.76
CA GLU A 322 -12.90 6.12 5.35
C GLU A 322 -11.96 5.51 6.40
N ARG A 323 -12.42 4.52 7.18
CA ARG A 323 -11.61 3.90 8.25
C ARG A 323 -10.91 2.63 7.80
N LEU A 324 -9.61 2.53 8.08
CA LEU A 324 -8.81 1.32 7.87
C LEU A 324 -8.21 0.85 9.19
N PHE A 325 -8.29 -0.44 9.50
CA PHE A 325 -7.84 -1.01 10.76
C PHE A 325 -6.56 -1.81 10.53
N GLY A 326 -5.44 -1.27 11.03
CA GLY A 326 -4.12 -1.91 11.01
C GLY A 326 -3.71 -2.39 12.41
N PHE A 327 -2.72 -3.27 12.49
CA PHE A 327 -2.22 -3.82 13.76
C PHE A 327 -0.71 -3.68 13.86
N ILE A 328 -0.22 -3.07 14.95
CA ILE A 328 1.21 -2.84 15.21
C ILE A 328 1.96 -4.15 15.48
N ASN A 329 1.33 -5.02 16.27
CA ASN A 329 1.78 -6.37 16.59
C ASN A 329 0.65 -7.35 16.28
N GLY A 330 0.93 -8.64 16.42
CA GLY A 330 -0.03 -9.71 16.15
C GLY A 330 0.59 -11.06 16.44
N GLN A 331 0.03 -12.12 15.88
CA GLN A 331 0.82 -13.31 15.63
C GLN A 331 1.57 -13.16 14.30
N THR A 332 2.62 -13.96 14.10
CA THR A 332 3.48 -13.95 12.90
C THR A 332 3.77 -15.40 12.47
N GLY A 333 4.55 -15.56 11.40
CA GLY A 333 4.89 -16.84 10.79
C GLY A 333 4.11 -17.09 9.50
N ALA A 334 4.80 -17.34 8.39
CA ALA A 334 4.20 -17.61 7.07
C ALA A 334 3.12 -18.72 7.05
N ASP A 335 3.28 -19.78 7.86
CA ASP A 335 2.30 -20.88 7.96
C ASP A 335 1.15 -20.61 8.97
N ASN A 336 1.12 -19.45 9.63
CA ASN A 336 0.17 -19.16 10.69
C ASN A 336 -1.09 -18.44 10.16
N PRO A 337 -2.27 -19.09 10.16
CA PRO A 337 -3.51 -18.47 9.66
C PRO A 337 -4.04 -17.31 10.53
N GLN A 338 -3.40 -17.04 11.67
CA GLN A 338 -3.69 -15.92 12.56
C GLN A 338 -2.66 -14.78 12.47
N ALA A 339 -1.70 -14.87 11.55
CA ALA A 339 -0.73 -13.81 11.35
C ALA A 339 -1.37 -12.56 10.73
N GLN A 340 -0.94 -11.38 11.18
CA GLN A 340 -1.47 -10.07 10.76
C GLN A 340 -0.55 -8.94 11.23
N GLY A 341 -0.58 -7.81 10.52
CA GLY A 341 -0.05 -6.54 11.01
C GLY A 341 1.44 -6.32 10.74
N PHE A 342 1.98 -5.25 11.31
CA PHE A 342 3.24 -4.65 10.87
C PHE A 342 4.44 -5.55 11.18
N GLN A 343 4.39 -6.30 12.30
CA GLN A 343 5.39 -7.32 12.60
C GLN A 343 5.35 -8.49 11.60
N HIS A 344 4.17 -8.91 11.15
CA HIS A 344 4.02 -9.98 10.14
C HIS A 344 4.56 -9.54 8.78
N LEU A 345 4.11 -8.37 8.28
CA LEU A 345 4.62 -7.80 7.02
C LEU A 345 6.16 -7.71 7.01
N VAL A 346 6.77 -7.27 8.11
CA VAL A 346 8.24 -7.07 8.16
C VAL A 346 9.02 -8.37 8.35
N LEU A 347 8.50 -9.35 9.10
CA LEU A 347 9.19 -10.62 9.38
C LEU A 347 8.96 -11.70 8.33
N ASP A 348 7.74 -11.78 7.79
CA ASP A 348 7.31 -12.83 6.88
C ASP A 348 6.96 -12.28 5.47
N GLY A 349 6.59 -11.00 5.37
CA GLY A 349 6.09 -10.35 4.15
C GLY A 349 7.13 -9.68 3.24
N HIS A 350 8.42 -9.87 3.50
CA HIS A 350 9.51 -9.29 2.70
C HIS A 350 9.44 -7.75 2.54
N ALA A 351 8.90 -7.02 3.54
CA ALA A 351 8.80 -5.56 3.52
C ALA A 351 10.13 -4.83 3.24
N SER A 352 11.26 -5.46 3.57
CA SER A 352 12.61 -4.88 3.45
C SER A 352 13.20 -4.96 2.04
N GLU A 353 12.53 -5.63 1.11
CA GLU A 353 13.03 -5.93 -0.23
C GLU A 353 12.30 -5.09 -1.31
N ASP A 354 12.91 -4.97 -2.48
CA ASP A 354 12.27 -4.37 -3.67
C ASP A 354 11.19 -5.32 -4.23
N ALA A 355 10.12 -4.74 -4.76
CA ALA A 355 9.03 -5.50 -5.37
C ALA A 355 9.33 -5.72 -6.85
N SER A 356 9.49 -6.96 -7.29
CA SER A 356 9.65 -7.29 -8.72
C SER A 356 9.16 -8.70 -9.01
N LEU A 357 8.75 -8.97 -10.26
CA LEU A 357 8.36 -10.32 -10.69
C LEU A 357 9.52 -11.33 -10.60
N ALA A 358 10.77 -10.86 -10.50
CA ALA A 358 11.94 -11.71 -10.26
C ALA A 358 12.09 -12.12 -8.79
N ASN A 359 11.54 -11.34 -7.85
CA ASN A 359 11.54 -11.66 -6.42
C ASN A 359 10.42 -12.67 -6.09
N THR A 360 10.61 -13.90 -6.56
CA THR A 360 9.64 -14.99 -6.37
C THR A 360 9.39 -15.36 -4.91
N ALA A 361 10.32 -15.06 -3.98
CA ALA A 361 10.13 -15.27 -2.55
C ALA A 361 9.10 -14.29 -1.97
N LEU A 362 9.24 -13.00 -2.26
CA LEU A 362 8.25 -11.97 -1.92
C LEU A 362 6.88 -12.31 -2.51
N ILE A 363 6.81 -12.63 -3.81
CA ILE A 363 5.52 -12.94 -4.47
C ILE A 363 4.85 -14.17 -3.85
N ASP A 364 5.61 -15.22 -3.48
CA ASP A 364 5.05 -16.40 -2.84
C ASP A 364 4.61 -16.15 -1.39
N ALA A 365 5.35 -15.34 -0.63
CA ALA A 365 4.98 -14.94 0.72
C ALA A 365 3.69 -14.10 0.74
N LEU A 366 3.58 -13.09 -0.12
CA LEU A 366 2.37 -12.28 -0.25
C LEU A 366 1.17 -13.13 -0.71
N ARG A 367 1.38 -14.07 -1.64
CA ARG A 367 0.33 -15.03 -2.06
C ARG A 367 -0.27 -15.80 -0.88
N HIS A 368 0.56 -16.20 0.08
CA HIS A 368 0.13 -16.96 1.26
C HIS A 368 -0.24 -16.09 2.48
N GLY A 369 -0.28 -14.76 2.33
CA GLY A 369 -0.85 -13.85 3.33
C GLY A 369 0.15 -12.94 4.04
N GLY A 370 1.42 -12.88 3.60
CA GLY A 370 2.46 -12.02 4.16
C GLY A 370 2.23 -10.50 4.05
N ASP A 371 1.02 -10.06 3.75
CA ASP A 371 0.61 -8.66 3.74
C ASP A 371 0.38 -8.11 5.16
N LEU A 372 0.08 -6.81 5.24
CA LEU A 372 -0.48 -6.19 6.45
C LEU A 372 -1.78 -6.86 6.89
N LEU A 373 -2.57 -7.33 5.92
CA LEU A 373 -3.93 -7.84 6.08
C LEU A 373 -4.83 -6.83 6.81
N ASN A 374 -4.78 -5.56 6.39
CA ASN A 374 -5.61 -4.48 6.91
C ASN A 374 -7.10 -4.82 6.77
N VAL A 375 -7.93 -4.35 7.69
CA VAL A 375 -9.39 -4.43 7.59
C VAL A 375 -9.94 -3.08 7.13
N PHE A 376 -10.89 -3.09 6.20
CA PHE A 376 -11.54 -1.89 5.65
C PHE A 376 -12.88 -1.66 6.37
N GLY A 377 -13.25 -0.39 6.53
CA GLY A 377 -14.53 0.03 7.13
C GLY A 377 -15.69 0.11 6.14
N ASP A 378 -15.40 0.15 4.84
CA ASP A 378 -16.41 0.19 3.78
C ASP A 378 -15.90 -0.38 2.44
N PHE A 379 -16.83 -0.81 1.59
CA PHE A 379 -16.57 -1.43 0.29
C PHE A 379 -17.24 -0.64 -0.84
N PRO A 380 -16.55 -0.37 -1.97
CA PRO A 380 -17.17 0.32 -3.10
C PRO A 380 -18.24 -0.57 -3.74
N THR A 381 -19.49 -0.36 -3.37
CA THR A 381 -20.64 -1.09 -3.93
C THR A 381 -21.86 -0.21 -4.11
N LEU A 382 -22.41 -0.21 -5.32
CA LEU A 382 -23.70 0.42 -5.61
C LEU A 382 -24.91 -0.48 -5.25
N SER A 383 -24.65 -1.66 -4.66
CA SER A 383 -25.72 -2.65 -4.36
C SER A 383 -26.41 -2.42 -3.01
N ASP A 384 -25.75 -1.73 -2.08
CA ASP A 384 -26.34 -1.26 -0.83
C ASP A 384 -26.25 0.27 -0.78
N PRO A 385 -27.38 1.00 -0.71
CA PRO A 385 -27.39 2.47 -0.68
C PRO A 385 -26.60 3.10 0.48
N ARG A 386 -26.37 2.38 1.58
CA ARG A 386 -25.56 2.88 2.70
C ARG A 386 -24.06 2.88 2.37
N HIS A 387 -23.58 1.80 1.76
CA HIS A 387 -22.19 1.60 1.39
C HIS A 387 -21.84 2.39 0.10
N ALA A 388 -22.81 2.54 -0.81
CA ALA A 388 -22.68 3.33 -2.03
C ALA A 388 -22.30 4.81 -1.79
N ASP A 389 -22.77 5.40 -0.69
CA ASP A 389 -22.58 6.82 -0.36
C ASP A 389 -21.45 7.06 0.66
N ALA A 390 -20.80 6.01 1.17
CA ALA A 390 -19.80 6.09 2.25
C ALA A 390 -18.36 5.82 1.79
N TYR A 391 -18.10 5.07 0.72
CA TYR A 391 -16.73 4.73 0.31
C TYR A 391 -15.84 5.95 -0.01
N SER A 392 -14.57 5.86 0.40
CA SER A 392 -13.45 6.70 -0.05
C SER A 392 -12.19 5.84 -0.23
N PRO A 393 -11.34 6.11 -1.23
CA PRO A 393 -10.00 5.53 -1.30
C PRO A 393 -9.00 6.22 -0.36
N LEU A 394 -9.35 7.32 0.32
CA LEU A 394 -8.49 7.90 1.35
C LEU A 394 -8.85 7.32 2.71
N TRP A 395 -7.91 6.60 3.32
CA TRP A 395 -8.13 5.85 4.56
C TRP A 395 -7.39 6.46 5.75
N ASP A 396 -8.14 6.76 6.81
CA ASP A 396 -7.63 7.12 8.13
C ASP A 396 -7.39 5.84 8.95
N ALA A 397 -6.10 5.53 9.18
CA ALA A 397 -5.73 4.30 9.86
C ALA A 397 -5.99 4.37 11.37
N GLN A 398 -6.69 3.35 11.87
CA GLN A 398 -6.90 3.07 13.28
C GLN A 398 -6.01 1.90 13.69
N LEU A 399 -4.95 2.17 14.46
CA LEU A 399 -3.88 1.20 14.70
C LEU A 399 -4.04 0.51 16.05
N GLY A 400 -4.33 -0.79 15.99
CA GLY A 400 -4.43 -1.68 17.14
C GLY A 400 -3.09 -2.16 17.68
N LEU A 401 -3.00 -2.24 19.00
CA LEU A 401 -1.88 -2.81 19.74
C LEU A 401 -2.44 -3.87 20.70
N TRP A 402 -2.11 -5.14 20.43
CA TRP A 402 -2.43 -6.24 21.32
C TRP A 402 -1.64 -6.14 22.62
N THR A 403 -2.34 -6.25 23.74
CA THR A 403 -1.70 -6.17 25.05
C THR A 403 -0.87 -7.42 25.35
N ASP A 404 0.11 -7.27 26.24
CA ASP A 404 0.84 -8.38 26.89
C ASP A 404 -0.09 -9.51 27.37
N LYS A 405 -1.29 -9.18 27.83
CA LYS A 405 -2.29 -10.15 28.30
C LYS A 405 -2.86 -10.96 27.14
N ALA A 406 -3.24 -10.31 26.04
CA ALA A 406 -3.74 -10.99 24.85
C ALA A 406 -2.65 -11.91 24.25
N VAL A 407 -1.42 -11.41 24.11
CA VAL A 407 -0.28 -12.16 23.58
C VAL A 407 0.04 -13.39 24.45
N LYS A 408 0.17 -13.23 25.77
CA LYS A 408 0.46 -14.36 26.69
C LYS A 408 -0.67 -15.40 26.75
N ALA A 409 -1.89 -15.02 26.42
CA ALA A 409 -3.05 -15.91 26.36
C ALA A 409 -3.31 -16.48 24.94
N GLY A 410 -2.54 -16.10 23.92
CA GLY A 410 -2.77 -16.49 22.53
C GLY A 410 -4.04 -15.90 21.90
N LEU A 411 -4.59 -14.82 22.47
CA LEU A 411 -5.82 -14.15 22.04
C LEU A 411 -5.60 -13.05 21.00
N ASN A 412 -4.34 -12.77 20.66
CA ASN A 412 -3.92 -11.81 19.62
C ASN A 412 -4.11 -12.36 18.19
N THR A 413 -5.29 -12.92 17.93
CA THR A 413 -5.69 -13.56 16.66
C THR A 413 -6.07 -12.55 15.59
N ARG A 414 -5.95 -12.92 14.31
CA ARG A 414 -6.26 -12.02 13.19
C ARG A 414 -7.70 -11.53 13.22
N GLN A 415 -7.90 -10.23 13.06
CA GLN A 415 -9.20 -9.58 12.90
C GLN A 415 -9.50 -9.38 11.41
N ILE A 416 -10.77 -9.48 11.01
CA ILE A 416 -11.20 -9.47 9.59
C ILE A 416 -12.46 -8.64 9.34
N ASP A 417 -12.95 -7.90 10.35
CA ASP A 417 -14.25 -7.24 10.35
C ASP A 417 -14.22 -6.00 11.26
N GLU A 418 -14.66 -4.84 10.76
CA GLU A 418 -14.57 -3.57 11.49
C GLU A 418 -15.34 -3.60 12.82
N VAL A 419 -16.53 -4.20 12.84
CA VAL A 419 -17.39 -4.26 14.03
C VAL A 419 -16.76 -5.17 15.10
N GLN A 420 -16.13 -6.27 14.71
CA GLN A 420 -15.37 -7.11 15.64
C GLN A 420 -14.20 -6.34 16.28
N VAL A 421 -13.46 -5.53 15.50
CA VAL A 421 -12.36 -4.70 16.02
C VAL A 421 -12.87 -3.67 17.02
N PHE A 422 -13.92 -2.92 16.68
CA PHE A 422 -14.55 -1.94 17.59
C PHE A 422 -15.09 -2.59 18.86
N ASN A 423 -15.81 -3.70 18.73
CA ASN A 423 -16.36 -4.41 19.87
C ASN A 423 -15.27 -4.93 20.80
N LEU A 424 -14.15 -5.41 20.24
CA LEU A 424 -13.00 -5.86 21.00
C LEU A 424 -12.33 -4.69 21.74
N ALA A 425 -12.04 -3.58 21.06
CA ALA A 425 -11.44 -2.40 21.67
C ALA A 425 -12.32 -1.77 22.77
N ALA A 426 -13.63 -1.67 22.53
CA ALA A 426 -14.58 -1.04 23.46
C ALA A 426 -14.91 -1.93 24.67
N THR A 427 -15.12 -3.23 24.46
CA THR A 427 -15.54 -4.14 25.56
C THR A 427 -14.37 -4.83 26.26
N ARG A 428 -13.21 -4.97 25.59
CA ARG A 428 -11.99 -5.63 26.09
C ARG A 428 -10.73 -4.78 25.87
N PRO A 429 -10.66 -3.55 26.41
CA PRO A 429 -9.44 -2.74 26.41
C PRO A 429 -8.27 -3.40 27.19
N ASP A 430 -8.54 -4.49 27.93
CA ASP A 430 -7.50 -5.34 28.52
C ASP A 430 -6.81 -6.27 27.51
N LEU A 431 -7.34 -6.41 26.29
CA LEU A 431 -6.79 -7.24 25.21
C LEU A 431 -6.28 -6.43 24.01
N LEU A 432 -7.02 -5.41 23.58
CA LEU A 432 -6.65 -4.55 22.45
C LEU A 432 -6.72 -3.08 22.88
N THR A 433 -5.63 -2.35 22.68
CA THR A 433 -5.56 -0.89 22.84
C THR A 433 -5.25 -0.23 21.50
N GLY A 434 -5.32 1.10 21.43
CA GLY A 434 -4.63 1.84 20.38
C GLY A 434 -3.13 1.97 20.67
N VAL A 435 -2.43 2.73 19.83
CA VAL A 435 -1.02 3.10 19.99
C VAL A 435 -0.85 4.61 19.87
N ASN A 436 0.07 5.19 20.64
CA ASN A 436 0.55 6.54 20.42
C ASN A 436 1.68 6.50 19.37
N PRO A 437 1.51 7.08 18.15
CA PRO A 437 2.50 6.94 17.08
C PRO A 437 3.86 7.58 17.40
N ALA A 438 3.91 8.59 18.29
CA ALA A 438 5.15 9.26 18.69
C ALA A 438 5.96 8.50 19.76
N THR A 439 5.35 7.58 20.51
CA THR A 439 6.01 6.87 21.63
C THR A 439 5.95 5.34 21.54
N GLY A 440 5.14 4.79 20.63
CA GLY A 440 4.86 3.36 20.51
C GLY A 440 4.13 2.76 21.72
N GLN A 441 3.70 3.57 22.69
CA GLN A 441 3.03 3.11 23.91
C GLN A 441 1.53 2.90 23.70
N PRO A 442 0.88 2.03 24.51
CA PRO A 442 -0.57 1.89 24.52
C PRO A 442 -1.30 3.24 24.69
N ALA A 443 -2.35 3.43 23.91
CA ALA A 443 -3.24 4.59 23.93
C ALA A 443 -4.71 4.14 23.83
N PRO A 444 -5.71 5.03 24.02
CA PRO A 444 -7.07 4.75 23.60
C PRO A 444 -7.12 4.35 22.11
N TYR A 445 -8.01 3.43 21.75
CA TYR A 445 -8.18 2.99 20.36
C TYR A 445 -8.88 4.07 19.52
N GLY A 446 -8.45 4.24 18.28
CA GLY A 446 -9.02 5.20 17.32
C GLY A 446 -8.03 5.57 16.23
N SER A 447 -8.35 6.63 15.48
CA SER A 447 -7.45 7.25 14.49
C SER A 447 -6.11 7.65 15.12
N VAL A 448 -5.03 7.42 14.37
CA VAL A 448 -3.68 7.92 14.70
C VAL A 448 -3.22 9.02 13.74
N GLY A 449 -4.13 9.54 12.90
CA GLY A 449 -3.87 10.55 11.87
C GLY A 449 -2.93 10.08 10.77
N VAL A 450 -3.10 8.82 10.33
CA VAL A 450 -2.27 8.20 9.29
C VAL A 450 -3.12 7.99 8.05
N ASP A 451 -2.79 8.68 6.97
CA ASP A 451 -3.55 8.65 5.72
C ASP A 451 -2.91 7.78 4.64
N ILE A 452 -3.74 6.99 3.96
CA ILE A 452 -3.35 6.10 2.86
C ILE A 452 -4.34 6.30 1.70
N ASN A 453 -3.87 6.64 0.50
CA ASN A 453 -4.66 6.51 -0.72
C ASN A 453 -4.58 5.05 -1.20
N CYS A 454 -5.63 4.27 -1.00
CA CYS A 454 -5.74 2.94 -1.56
C CYS A 454 -7.13 2.59 -2.11
N ALA A 455 -7.16 2.14 -3.36
CA ALA A 455 -8.38 1.77 -4.07
C ALA A 455 -8.63 0.27 -4.00
N VAL A 456 -9.87 -0.12 -3.72
CA VAL A 456 -10.26 -1.54 -3.74
C VAL A 456 -10.41 -1.99 -5.18
N ILE A 457 -9.79 -3.14 -5.51
CA ILE A 457 -9.82 -3.73 -6.84
C ILE A 457 -10.91 -4.80 -6.95
N GLY A 458 -11.13 -5.58 -5.88
CA GLY A 458 -12.11 -6.65 -5.88
C GLY A 458 -11.99 -7.60 -4.69
N TRP A 459 -12.69 -8.75 -4.76
CA TRP A 459 -12.73 -9.74 -3.67
C TRP A 459 -12.37 -11.16 -4.13
N THR A 460 -11.53 -11.85 -3.36
CA THR A 460 -11.10 -13.23 -3.67
C THR A 460 -12.02 -14.30 -3.09
N GLY A 461 -12.96 -13.92 -2.23
CA GLY A 461 -13.94 -14.82 -1.62
C GLY A 461 -15.07 -15.24 -2.57
N ALA A 462 -15.83 -16.27 -2.19
CA ALA A 462 -16.99 -16.73 -2.98
C ALA A 462 -18.21 -15.76 -2.96
N LYS A 463 -18.15 -14.69 -2.16
CA LYS A 463 -19.18 -13.65 -2.00
C LYS A 463 -18.50 -12.31 -1.71
N PRO A 464 -19.05 -11.19 -2.20
CA PRO A 464 -18.57 -9.85 -1.84
C PRO A 464 -18.80 -9.53 -0.35
N PRO A 465 -18.02 -8.58 0.21
CA PRO A 465 -18.26 -8.00 1.53
C PRO A 465 -19.47 -7.06 1.49
N LEU A 466 -20.63 -7.56 1.94
CA LEU A 466 -21.88 -6.78 1.98
C LEU A 466 -22.57 -6.80 3.35
N ALA A 467 -21.97 -7.43 4.36
CA ALA A 467 -22.54 -7.55 5.70
C ALA A 467 -21.49 -7.96 6.73
N ASN A 468 -21.31 -7.13 7.75
CA ASN A 468 -20.40 -7.39 8.87
C ASN A 468 -20.74 -8.69 9.63
N LEU A 469 -19.74 -9.27 10.27
CA LEU A 469 -19.82 -10.53 11.03
C LEU A 469 -20.46 -10.40 12.41
N ALA A 470 -20.68 -9.17 12.89
CA ALA A 470 -21.22 -8.88 14.21
C ALA A 470 -22.06 -7.59 14.20
N ASP A 471 -22.98 -7.48 15.17
CA ASP A 471 -23.67 -6.23 15.48
C ASP A 471 -22.77 -5.32 16.37
N PRO A 472 -22.83 -3.99 16.24
CA PRO A 472 -22.12 -3.08 17.13
C PRO A 472 -22.53 -3.23 18.59
N ALA A 473 -21.54 -3.34 19.48
CA ALA A 473 -21.76 -3.28 20.92
C ALA A 473 -22.13 -1.84 21.35
N PRO A 474 -22.89 -1.67 22.45
CA PRO A 474 -23.29 -0.33 22.91
C PRO A 474 -22.09 0.60 23.12
N ASN A 475 -22.09 1.73 22.39
CA ASN A 475 -21.03 2.74 22.38
C ASN A 475 -19.67 2.27 21.83
N SER A 476 -19.59 1.21 21.01
CA SER A 476 -18.33 0.81 20.35
C SER A 476 -17.98 1.64 19.11
N GLN A 477 -18.93 2.41 18.56
CA GLN A 477 -18.75 3.26 17.37
C GLN A 477 -19.33 4.66 17.61
N PHE A 478 -18.78 5.67 16.93
CA PHE A 478 -19.31 7.03 16.88
C PHE A 478 -19.29 7.56 15.43
N PRO A 479 -20.39 8.16 14.91
CA PRO A 479 -21.69 8.35 15.56
C PRO A 479 -22.34 7.01 15.94
N PRO A 480 -23.20 6.97 16.98
CA PRO A 480 -23.85 5.72 17.36
C PRO A 480 -24.73 5.22 16.21
N ARG A 481 -24.39 4.05 15.67
CA ARG A 481 -25.08 3.34 14.59
C ARG A 481 -26.06 2.31 15.17
#